data_AF-A0A2A3YJ99-F1
#
_entry.id   AF-A0A2A3YJ99-F1
#
_cell.length_a   1.000
_cell.length_b   1.000
_cell.length_c   1.000
_cell.angle_alpha   90.00
_cell.angle_beta   90.00
_cell.angle_gamma   90.00
#
_symmetry.space_group_name_H-M   'P 1'
#
loop_
_entity.id
_entity.type
_entity.pdbx_description
1 polymer ?
#
loop_
_entity_poly.entity_id
_entity_poly.type
_entity_poly.pdbx_seq_one_letter_code
_entity_poly.pdbx_strand_id
1 'polypeptide(L)'
;MLRIATANINGIRASRRRGFDDWLAGRGCDVVALQEVRAQADKIPDGSFGDYHVALDTGTLPGRNGVAVLTRHPPAAVRTWGGTAFIGVPAASDAPAEVVARAEVGAFTETGAFAEAVGPTGHVPDPPGRDAVTGGPLVTSSGDIARAPHQRPADDSNPAPSAPGTAPSTQSTAPSASGLAPSMQSTAPSAPGRAPWAPDMALSAPGSALSAPGSAEPADRPDSSPAPAPVASPDHVPLARGLGPFADQGRYLEVDLADVPVTIACLYLPKGGLPAHLQRPGRMREAPDGGARYARKMRFMAAFSRYLTRTRRAAAAAGREFLLMGDLNIAHTTQDLAAWRRNQKNDGFLPEEREWFGQQLSPRTLVDVVRSLHPDEDGPYSWWSWLGQSFAKDAGWRLDYHLATPHLARSAVRAEVDREFRGVRLSDHSPVVVDYDLR
;
A
#
# COMPACT_ATOMS: atom_id res chain seq x y z
N MET A 1 21.11 8.38 -9.02
CA MET A 1 19.72 8.76 -8.76
C MET A 1 18.82 7.66 -9.28
N LEU A 2 17.92 7.17 -8.44
CA LEU A 2 16.90 6.17 -8.76
C LEU A 2 15.54 6.81 -8.47
N ARG A 3 14.71 7.02 -9.49
CA ARG A 3 13.37 7.59 -9.38
C ARG A 3 12.34 6.48 -9.33
N ILE A 4 11.64 6.36 -8.21
CA ILE A 4 10.63 5.32 -7.98
C ILE A 4 9.29 5.99 -7.73
N ALA A 5 8.22 5.49 -8.36
CA ALA A 5 6.86 5.96 -8.11
C ALA A 5 5.92 4.84 -7.68
N THR A 6 4.93 5.15 -6.85
CA THR A 6 3.74 4.30 -6.65
C THR A 6 2.48 5.02 -7.09
N ALA A 7 1.55 4.32 -7.72
CA ALA A 7 0.27 4.86 -8.13
C ALA A 7 -0.86 3.83 -8.09
N ASN A 8 -1.89 4.09 -7.29
CA ASN A 8 -3.19 3.45 -7.49
C ASN A 8 -3.88 4.09 -8.71
N ILE A 9 -4.00 3.31 -9.79
CA ILE A 9 -4.52 3.81 -11.07
C ILE A 9 -6.02 3.56 -11.25
N ASN A 10 -6.63 2.79 -10.34
CA ASN A 10 -8.07 2.56 -10.30
C ASN A 10 -8.67 2.04 -11.62
N GLY A 11 -7.89 1.22 -12.33
CA GLY A 11 -8.21 0.58 -13.59
C GLY A 11 -7.39 1.12 -14.75
N ILE A 12 -6.55 0.28 -15.34
CA ILE A 12 -5.62 0.66 -16.43
C ILE A 12 -6.32 1.31 -17.62
N ARG A 13 -7.45 0.77 -18.09
CA ARG A 13 -8.20 1.38 -19.20
C ARG A 13 -8.75 2.77 -18.86
N ALA A 14 -9.13 2.99 -17.61
CA ALA A 14 -9.68 4.27 -17.17
C ALA A 14 -8.59 5.32 -16.96
N SER A 15 -7.45 4.94 -16.37
CA SER A 15 -6.32 5.84 -16.18
C SER A 15 -5.69 6.25 -17.52
N ARG A 16 -5.58 5.33 -18.49
CA ARG A 16 -5.07 5.64 -19.84
C ARG A 16 -5.88 6.72 -20.54
N ARG A 17 -7.22 6.64 -20.50
CA ARG A 17 -8.10 7.70 -21.03
C ARG A 17 -7.93 9.06 -20.34
N ARG A 18 -7.28 9.09 -19.18
CA ARG A 18 -6.97 10.28 -18.38
C ARG A 18 -5.49 10.65 -18.45
N GLY A 19 -4.74 10.19 -19.44
CA GLY A 19 -3.34 10.61 -19.64
C GLY A 19 -2.31 9.84 -18.81
N PHE A 20 -2.61 8.62 -18.37
CA PHE A 20 -1.61 7.77 -17.71
C PHE A 20 -0.40 7.49 -18.61
N ASP A 21 -0.61 7.29 -19.91
CA ASP A 21 0.47 7.02 -20.87
C ASP A 21 1.47 8.19 -20.93
N ASP A 22 0.95 9.42 -21.00
CA ASP A 22 1.76 10.65 -21.01
C ASP A 22 2.50 10.86 -19.69
N TRP A 23 1.86 10.54 -18.56
CA TRP A 23 2.50 10.59 -17.25
C TRP A 23 3.65 9.58 -17.15
N LEU A 24 3.40 8.33 -17.52
CA LEU A 24 4.38 7.25 -17.45
C LEU A 24 5.60 7.56 -18.35
N ALA A 25 5.36 8.03 -19.57
CA ALA A 25 6.43 8.41 -20.50
C ALA A 25 7.19 9.66 -20.04
N GLY A 26 6.47 10.66 -19.51
CA GLY A 26 7.04 11.98 -19.21
C GLY A 26 7.69 12.11 -17.82
N ARG A 27 7.33 11.27 -16.84
CA ARG A 27 7.81 11.44 -15.45
C ARG A 27 9.25 10.96 -15.25
N GLY A 28 9.74 10.11 -16.15
CA GLY A 28 11.12 9.61 -16.13
C GLY A 28 11.41 8.71 -14.94
N CYS A 29 10.44 7.91 -14.51
CA CYS A 29 10.65 6.94 -13.43
C CYS A 29 11.48 5.75 -13.90
N ASP A 30 12.38 5.26 -13.06
CA ASP A 30 13.10 4.01 -13.28
C ASP A 30 12.24 2.80 -12.90
N VAL A 31 11.40 2.99 -11.86
CA VAL A 31 10.49 1.99 -11.32
C VAL A 31 9.13 2.59 -11.05
N VAL A 32 8.05 1.89 -11.40
CA VAL A 32 6.67 2.28 -11.07
C VAL A 32 5.90 1.10 -10.50
N ALA A 33 5.43 1.21 -9.26
CA ALA A 33 4.49 0.27 -8.66
C ALA A 33 3.04 0.72 -8.92
N LEU A 34 2.23 -0.13 -9.51
CA LEU A 34 0.83 0.13 -9.83
C LEU A 34 -0.10 -0.69 -8.93
N GLN A 35 -1.13 -0.05 -8.40
CA GLN A 35 -2.22 -0.72 -7.68
C GLN A 35 -3.53 -0.54 -8.41
N GLU A 36 -4.42 -1.50 -8.22
CA GLU A 36 -5.74 -1.54 -8.84
C GLU A 36 -5.70 -1.45 -10.37
N VAL A 37 -4.87 -2.30 -10.99
CA VAL A 37 -4.82 -2.44 -12.46
C VAL A 37 -6.20 -2.82 -13.04
N ARG A 38 -6.98 -3.65 -12.32
CA ARG A 38 -8.36 -4.06 -12.60
C ARG A 38 -8.58 -4.60 -14.02
N ALA A 39 -7.60 -5.35 -14.51
CA ALA A 39 -7.67 -6.08 -15.77
C ALA A 39 -6.95 -7.41 -15.62
N GLN A 40 -7.50 -8.46 -16.22
CA GLN A 40 -6.79 -9.71 -16.45
C GLN A 40 -5.74 -9.50 -17.55
N ALA A 41 -4.68 -10.31 -17.57
CA ALA A 41 -3.51 -10.08 -18.42
C ALA A 41 -3.88 -10.00 -19.91
N ASP A 42 -4.78 -10.87 -20.36
CA ASP A 42 -5.32 -10.92 -21.72
C ASP A 42 -6.26 -9.74 -22.08
N LYS A 43 -6.65 -8.92 -21.09
CA LYS A 43 -7.50 -7.73 -21.26
C LYS A 43 -6.75 -6.43 -21.03
N ILE A 44 -5.44 -6.48 -20.85
CA ILE A 44 -4.59 -5.27 -20.82
C ILE A 44 -4.41 -4.82 -22.28
N PRO A 45 -4.77 -3.57 -22.62
CA PRO A 45 -4.55 -3.09 -23.98
C PRO A 45 -3.04 -3.01 -24.28
N ASP A 46 -2.68 -3.22 -25.54
CA ASP A 46 -1.27 -3.16 -25.95
C ASP A 46 -0.64 -1.79 -25.68
N GLY A 47 0.66 -1.80 -25.42
CA GLY A 47 1.43 -0.59 -25.08
C GLY A 47 1.05 0.07 -23.76
N SER A 48 0.18 -0.54 -22.92
CA SER A 48 -0.26 0.06 -21.64
C SER A 48 0.87 0.37 -20.65
N PHE A 49 2.04 -0.23 -20.86
CA PHE A 49 3.21 -0.07 -20.00
C PHE A 49 4.39 0.62 -20.70
N GLY A 50 4.19 1.15 -21.92
CA GLY A 50 5.25 1.81 -22.69
C GLY A 50 6.52 0.97 -22.80
N ASP A 51 7.67 1.61 -22.57
CA ASP A 51 9.00 1.00 -22.69
C ASP A 51 9.48 0.29 -21.41
N TYR A 52 8.55 -0.17 -20.56
CA TYR A 52 8.89 -0.85 -19.31
C TYR A 52 8.74 -2.36 -19.42
N HIS A 53 9.64 -3.09 -18.77
CA HIS A 53 9.36 -4.45 -18.34
C HIS A 53 8.26 -4.42 -17.30
N VAL A 54 7.36 -5.39 -17.31
CA VAL A 54 6.26 -5.48 -16.36
C VAL A 54 6.27 -6.84 -15.68
N ALA A 55 6.19 -6.82 -14.35
CA ALA A 55 5.74 -7.94 -13.55
C ALA A 55 4.34 -7.60 -13.02
N LEU A 56 3.38 -8.52 -13.16
CA LEU A 56 1.97 -8.29 -12.88
C LEU A 56 1.35 -9.47 -12.13
N ASP A 57 0.59 -9.19 -11.08
CA ASP A 57 -0.36 -10.14 -10.49
C ASP A 57 -1.76 -9.56 -10.60
N THR A 58 -2.61 -10.16 -11.43
CA THR A 58 -3.98 -9.71 -11.70
C THR A 58 -4.98 -10.17 -10.65
N GLY A 59 -4.63 -11.19 -9.86
CA GLY A 59 -5.59 -12.00 -9.12
C GLY A 59 -6.62 -12.73 -9.99
N THR A 60 -7.49 -13.48 -9.34
CA THR A 60 -8.45 -14.40 -9.98
C THR A 60 -9.79 -13.76 -10.33
N LEU A 61 -10.14 -12.63 -9.72
CA LEU A 61 -11.44 -11.97 -9.90
C LEU A 61 -11.35 -10.87 -10.97
N PRO A 62 -12.02 -11.00 -12.13
CA PRO A 62 -11.99 -9.99 -13.18
C PRO A 62 -12.49 -8.63 -12.70
N GLY A 63 -11.79 -7.56 -13.13
CA GLY A 63 -12.16 -6.18 -12.81
C GLY A 63 -11.91 -5.76 -11.36
N ARG A 64 -11.27 -6.60 -10.53
CA ARG A 64 -10.89 -6.29 -9.14
C ARG A 64 -9.38 -6.29 -8.97
N ASN A 65 -8.90 -5.45 -8.05
CA ASN A 65 -7.50 -5.40 -7.60
C ASN A 65 -6.49 -5.40 -8.77
N GLY A 66 -5.39 -6.14 -8.65
CA GLY A 66 -4.31 -6.21 -9.61
C GLY A 66 -3.18 -5.28 -9.20
N VAL A 67 -1.96 -5.81 -9.10
CA VAL A 67 -0.74 -5.04 -8.81
C VAL A 67 0.31 -5.30 -9.87
N ALA A 68 1.08 -4.28 -10.22
CA ALA A 68 2.19 -4.43 -11.15
C ALA A 68 3.42 -3.66 -10.67
N VAL A 69 4.61 -4.11 -11.06
CA VAL A 69 5.85 -3.35 -10.93
C VAL A 69 6.45 -3.23 -12.33
N LEU A 70 6.66 -1.99 -12.73
CA LEU A 70 7.28 -1.61 -13.99
C LEU A 70 8.75 -1.26 -13.76
N THR A 71 9.66 -1.79 -14.57
CA THR A 71 11.10 -1.52 -14.47
C THR A 71 11.70 -1.21 -15.83
N ARG A 72 12.71 -0.33 -15.88
CA ARG A 72 13.44 -0.01 -17.12
C ARG A 72 14.31 -1.16 -17.60
N HIS A 73 14.84 -1.94 -16.67
CA HIS A 73 15.63 -3.14 -16.95
C HIS A 73 14.86 -4.39 -16.54
N PRO A 74 15.16 -5.56 -17.13
CA PRO A 74 14.54 -6.81 -16.71
C PRO A 74 14.71 -7.04 -15.20
N PRO A 75 13.66 -7.48 -14.49
CA PRO A 75 13.77 -7.79 -13.07
C PRO A 75 14.70 -8.98 -12.84
N ALA A 76 15.50 -8.95 -11.76
CA ALA A 76 16.36 -10.08 -11.39
C ALA A 76 15.55 -11.25 -10.83
N ALA A 77 14.44 -10.96 -10.16
CA ALA A 77 13.50 -11.96 -9.68
C ALA A 77 12.12 -11.33 -9.44
N VAL A 78 11.08 -12.17 -9.53
CA VAL A 78 9.68 -11.78 -9.35
C VAL A 78 8.99 -12.80 -8.44
N ARG A 79 8.20 -12.33 -7.48
CA ARG A 79 7.54 -13.19 -6.48
C ARG A 79 6.13 -12.74 -6.15
N THR A 80 5.22 -13.70 -6.04
CA THR A 80 3.81 -13.47 -5.70
C THR A 80 3.34 -14.50 -4.68
N TRP A 81 2.26 -14.19 -3.94
CA TRP A 81 1.65 -15.19 -3.05
C TRP A 81 0.96 -16.32 -3.79
N GLY A 82 0.41 -16.04 -4.98
CA GLY A 82 -0.22 -17.04 -5.85
C GLY A 82 0.77 -17.94 -6.58
N GLY A 83 2.07 -17.59 -6.56
CA GLY A 83 3.13 -18.36 -7.20
C GLY A 83 3.21 -18.22 -8.72
N THR A 84 2.44 -17.30 -9.32
CA THR A 84 2.47 -17.00 -10.76
C THR A 84 2.35 -15.49 -10.94
N ALA A 85 3.30 -14.92 -11.69
CA ALA A 85 3.21 -13.55 -12.17
C ALA A 85 3.07 -13.56 -13.70
N PHE A 86 2.53 -12.50 -14.27
CA PHE A 86 2.55 -12.25 -15.69
C PHE A 86 3.69 -11.29 -16.02
N ILE A 87 4.58 -11.69 -16.91
CA ILE A 87 5.76 -10.94 -17.31
C ILE A 87 5.58 -10.42 -18.73
N GLY A 88 5.78 -9.12 -18.92
CA GLY A 88 5.78 -8.48 -20.23
C GLY A 88 7.10 -7.76 -20.48
N VAL A 89 7.49 -7.68 -21.75
CA VAL A 89 8.71 -7.03 -22.21
C VAL A 89 8.38 -5.85 -23.15
N PRO A 90 9.18 -4.78 -23.17
CA PRO A 90 9.03 -3.70 -24.13
C PRO A 90 9.15 -4.19 -25.58
N ALA A 91 8.37 -3.63 -26.50
CA ALA A 91 8.44 -3.95 -27.93
C ALA A 91 9.84 -3.72 -28.54
N ALA A 92 10.58 -2.74 -28.01
CA ALA A 92 11.92 -2.39 -28.48
C ALA A 92 13.06 -3.18 -27.81
N SER A 93 12.77 -4.17 -26.95
CA SER A 93 13.84 -4.95 -26.33
C SER A 93 14.39 -5.99 -27.31
N ASP A 94 15.62 -5.79 -27.79
CA ASP A 94 16.43 -6.80 -28.50
C ASP A 94 16.86 -7.97 -27.59
N ALA A 95 16.29 -8.08 -26.39
CA ALA A 95 16.60 -9.15 -25.47
C ALA A 95 16.06 -10.47 -26.05
N PRO A 96 16.93 -11.45 -26.40
CA PRO A 96 16.44 -12.77 -26.75
C PRO A 96 15.64 -13.33 -25.57
N ALA A 97 14.63 -14.14 -25.88
CA ALA A 97 13.74 -14.78 -24.92
C ALA A 97 14.46 -15.57 -23.79
N GLU A 98 15.79 -15.70 -23.84
CA GLU A 98 16.66 -16.27 -22.80
C GLU A 98 16.72 -15.46 -21.48
N VAL A 99 16.36 -14.17 -21.45
CA VAL A 99 16.23 -13.44 -20.17
C VAL A 99 15.05 -13.98 -19.34
N VAL A 100 14.05 -14.58 -20.00
CA VAL A 100 12.92 -15.26 -19.32
C VAL A 100 13.36 -16.57 -18.68
N ALA A 101 14.46 -17.19 -19.14
CA ALA A 101 14.95 -18.48 -18.65
C ALA A 101 15.94 -18.37 -17.48
N ARG A 102 16.58 -17.22 -17.22
CA ARG A 102 17.48 -17.07 -16.05
C ARG A 102 16.77 -16.83 -14.73
N ALA A 103 15.46 -16.57 -14.76
CA ALA A 103 14.59 -16.71 -13.60
C ALA A 103 14.28 -18.18 -13.26
N GLU A 104 14.56 -19.11 -14.18
CA GLU A 104 14.53 -20.55 -13.93
C GLU A 104 15.89 -20.99 -13.36
N VAL A 105 15.85 -21.71 -12.24
CA VAL A 105 17.00 -22.31 -11.55
C VAL A 105 17.90 -21.31 -10.79
N GLY A 106 17.33 -20.68 -9.77
CA GLY A 106 18.09 -20.41 -8.54
C GLY A 106 18.56 -21.76 -7.96
N ALA A 107 19.83 -22.08 -8.16
CA ALA A 107 20.46 -23.32 -7.72
C ALA A 107 20.26 -23.55 -6.22
N PHE A 108 19.39 -24.50 -5.89
CA PHE A 108 19.55 -25.31 -4.70
C PHE A 108 20.79 -26.20 -4.95
N THR A 109 21.92 -25.88 -4.33
CA THR A 109 22.93 -26.92 -4.12
C THR A 109 22.39 -27.83 -3.02
N GLU A 110 21.89 -29.00 -3.43
CA GLU A 110 21.77 -30.17 -2.58
C GLU A 110 23.12 -30.42 -1.90
N THR A 111 23.17 -30.34 -0.57
CA THR A 111 24.20 -31.04 0.18
C THR A 111 23.90 -32.53 0.07
N GLY A 112 24.64 -33.20 -0.80
CA GLY A 112 24.52 -34.62 -1.08
C GLY A 112 24.62 -35.47 0.19
N ALA A 113 23.67 -36.38 0.32
CA ALA A 113 23.78 -37.56 1.17
C ALA A 113 24.79 -38.52 0.53
N PHE A 114 25.88 -38.83 1.23
CA PHE A 114 26.71 -39.99 0.94
C PHE A 114 26.33 -41.11 1.91
N ALA A 115 25.82 -42.22 1.37
CA ALA A 115 25.72 -43.49 2.07
C ALA A 115 26.81 -44.45 1.55
N GLU A 116 27.65 -44.87 2.49
CA GLU A 116 28.37 -46.13 2.66
C GLU A 116 29.09 -46.84 1.50
N ALA A 117 30.40 -47.05 1.72
CA ALA A 117 31.06 -48.33 1.41
C ALA A 117 32.02 -48.69 2.56
N VAL A 118 31.89 -49.93 3.06
CA VAL A 118 32.58 -50.54 4.21
C VAL A 118 33.99 -51.02 3.84
N GLY A 119 34.94 -50.92 4.79
CA GLY A 119 36.17 -51.72 4.82
C GLY A 119 37.14 -51.31 5.95
N PRO A 120 37.85 -52.24 6.62
CA PRO A 120 38.03 -52.19 8.08
C PRO A 120 39.45 -51.89 8.57
N THR A 121 39.57 -51.83 9.91
CA THR A 121 40.77 -51.87 10.78
C THR A 121 41.22 -50.54 11.39
N GLY A 122 41.34 -50.53 12.72
CA GLY A 122 41.85 -49.40 13.49
C GLY A 122 41.38 -49.46 14.94
N HIS A 123 42.25 -49.99 15.80
CA HIS A 123 42.04 -50.38 17.20
C HIS A 123 42.36 -49.21 18.16
N VAL A 124 41.99 -49.39 19.45
CA VAL A 124 42.56 -48.75 20.68
C VAL A 124 41.88 -47.41 21.13
N PRO A 125 41.72 -47.08 22.44
CA PRO A 125 41.11 -47.81 23.58
C PRO A 125 40.25 -46.90 24.52
N ASP A 126 39.49 -47.47 25.46
CA ASP A 126 39.06 -46.81 26.72
C ASP A 126 40.14 -47.02 27.80
N PRO A 127 40.36 -46.16 28.83
CA PRO A 127 39.45 -46.01 30.01
C PRO A 127 39.70 -44.70 30.83
N PRO A 128 39.53 -44.58 32.18
CA PRO A 128 38.66 -45.23 33.18
C PRO A 128 37.83 -44.22 34.03
N GLY A 129 36.91 -44.74 34.86
CA GLY A 129 36.29 -43.98 35.97
C GLY A 129 36.99 -44.17 37.32
N ARG A 130 36.72 -43.27 38.29
CA ARG A 130 36.38 -43.52 39.72
C ARG A 130 36.37 -42.25 40.59
N ASP A 131 35.32 -42.17 41.41
CA ASP A 131 35.19 -41.78 42.84
C ASP A 131 35.44 -40.34 43.37
N ALA A 132 34.31 -39.72 43.76
CA ALA A 132 33.93 -38.99 44.99
C ALA A 132 34.95 -38.20 45.87
N VAL A 133 34.56 -36.98 46.32
CA VAL A 133 34.25 -36.60 47.74
C VAL A 133 34.12 -35.06 47.97
N THR A 134 32.95 -34.66 48.52
CA THR A 134 32.55 -33.52 49.43
C THR A 134 32.83 -32.03 49.18
N GLY A 135 31.77 -31.21 49.36
CA GLY A 135 31.80 -29.84 49.91
C GLY A 135 30.79 -28.85 49.28
N GLY A 136 29.63 -28.60 49.90
CA GLY A 136 28.67 -27.53 49.49
C GLY A 136 28.90 -26.20 50.23
N PRO A 137 27.95 -25.23 50.27
CA PRO A 137 26.81 -24.90 49.38
C PRO A 137 26.74 -23.39 48.97
N LEU A 138 25.86 -23.01 48.02
CA LEU A 138 25.06 -21.74 47.91
C LEU A 138 24.36 -21.71 46.51
N VAL A 139 23.03 -21.86 46.34
CA VAL A 139 21.93 -20.84 46.39
C VAL A 139 22.10 -19.76 45.28
N THR A 140 21.31 -19.61 44.21
CA THR A 140 19.83 -19.39 44.00
C THR A 140 19.44 -19.75 42.54
N SER A 141 18.45 -20.62 42.29
CA SER A 141 17.01 -20.42 42.01
C SER A 141 16.59 -19.89 40.61
N SER A 142 16.29 -20.84 39.71
CA SER A 142 15.16 -20.84 38.76
C SER A 142 13.85 -20.47 39.48
N GLY A 143 12.83 -19.80 38.92
CA GLY A 143 12.04 -20.15 37.74
C GLY A 143 10.55 -20.22 38.14
N ASP A 144 9.66 -19.91 37.20
CA ASP A 144 8.22 -20.28 37.12
C ASP A 144 7.09 -19.40 37.71
N ILE A 145 6.37 -18.76 36.76
CA ILE A 145 4.95 -18.95 36.40
C ILE A 145 3.97 -19.50 37.46
N ALA A 146 2.89 -18.74 37.77
CA ALA A 146 1.51 -19.24 37.98
C ALA A 146 0.47 -18.10 38.13
N ARG A 147 -0.82 -18.48 38.06
CA ARG A 147 -2.07 -17.74 37.74
C ARG A 147 -2.83 -17.04 38.91
N ALA A 148 -3.72 -16.11 38.50
CA ALA A 148 -5.09 -15.77 38.98
C ALA A 148 -5.27 -14.97 40.32
N PRO A 149 -6.46 -14.42 40.70
CA PRO A 149 -7.81 -14.37 40.07
C PRO A 149 -8.58 -12.99 40.13
N HIS A 150 -9.84 -12.99 39.65
CA HIS A 150 -10.88 -11.94 39.80
C HIS A 150 -11.41 -11.78 41.24
N GLN A 151 -11.79 -10.55 41.65
CA GLN A 151 -13.01 -10.22 42.45
C GLN A 151 -13.25 -8.67 42.52
N ARG A 152 -14.53 -8.25 42.57
CA ARG A 152 -15.13 -6.91 42.86
C ARG A 152 -16.07 -7.09 44.09
N PRO A 153 -16.81 -6.08 44.60
CA PRO A 153 -16.54 -4.67 44.97
C PRO A 153 -17.07 -4.32 46.40
N ALA A 154 -16.81 -3.11 46.94
CA ALA A 154 -17.57 -2.41 48.02
C ALA A 154 -16.87 -1.07 48.37
N ASP A 155 -17.44 -0.17 49.17
CA ASP A 155 -18.64 0.68 49.04
C ASP A 155 -18.36 1.93 49.94
N ASP A 156 -19.01 3.06 49.62
CA ASP A 156 -19.33 4.25 50.43
C ASP A 156 -18.37 4.86 51.50
N SER A 157 -18.09 6.18 51.38
CA SER A 157 -18.74 7.25 52.22
C SER A 157 -18.05 8.64 52.16
N ASN A 158 -18.89 9.68 52.02
CA ASN A 158 -18.69 11.16 51.96
C ASN A 158 -18.38 11.75 53.38
N PRO A 159 -18.24 13.08 53.70
CA PRO A 159 -18.53 14.29 52.91
C PRO A 159 -17.59 15.53 53.08
N ALA A 160 -17.87 16.57 52.28
CA ALA A 160 -17.36 17.96 52.39
C ALA A 160 -17.97 18.76 53.58
N PRO A 161 -17.38 19.92 53.94
CA PRO A 161 -18.20 21.16 53.91
C PRO A 161 -17.47 22.51 53.59
N SER A 162 -18.24 23.41 52.98
CA SER A 162 -18.42 24.87 53.24
C SER A 162 -17.37 25.97 52.92
N ALA A 163 -17.83 26.99 52.18
CA ALA A 163 -17.31 28.38 52.01
C ALA A 163 -17.62 29.27 53.26
N PRO A 164 -17.24 30.58 53.40
CA PRO A 164 -17.56 31.70 52.46
C PRO A 164 -16.60 32.96 52.43
N GLY A 165 -16.84 33.87 51.46
CA GLY A 165 -16.65 35.36 51.45
C GLY A 165 -15.20 35.94 51.54
N THR A 166 -14.79 37.08 50.97
CA THR A 166 -15.45 38.30 50.44
C THR A 166 -14.40 39.14 49.66
N ALA A 167 -14.85 39.97 48.70
CA ALA A 167 -14.04 40.87 47.84
C ALA A 167 -13.54 42.16 48.55
N PRO A 168 -12.77 43.06 47.87
CA PRO A 168 -13.42 44.13 47.11
C PRO A 168 -12.77 44.54 45.76
N SER A 169 -13.46 45.47 45.09
CA SER A 169 -13.51 45.92 43.69
C SER A 169 -12.78 47.24 43.36
N THR A 170 -12.48 47.49 42.06
CA THR A 170 -12.61 48.78 41.31
C THR A 170 -12.60 48.46 39.79
N GLN A 171 -13.68 48.63 38.99
CA GLN A 171 -14.31 49.79 38.32
C GLN A 171 -13.60 50.41 37.09
N SER A 172 -14.24 50.33 35.90
CA SER A 172 -14.42 51.38 34.86
C SER A 172 -15.13 50.77 33.62
N THR A 173 -16.46 50.85 33.50
CA THR A 173 -17.33 51.82 32.77
C THR A 173 -17.32 51.75 31.23
N ALA A 174 -18.47 51.32 30.68
CA ALA A 174 -18.94 51.49 29.29
C ALA A 174 -19.67 52.83 29.09
N PRO A 175 -20.16 53.14 27.87
CA PRO A 175 -21.61 53.19 27.73
C PRO A 175 -22.17 52.54 26.44
N SER A 176 -23.46 52.23 26.51
CA SER A 176 -24.34 51.57 25.55
C SER A 176 -25.29 52.56 24.87
N ALA A 177 -25.80 52.21 23.68
CA ALA A 177 -27.07 52.72 23.15
C ALA A 177 -27.74 51.67 22.24
N SER A 178 -29.03 51.45 22.50
CA SER A 178 -29.93 50.48 21.87
C SER A 178 -30.67 51.07 20.67
N GLY A 179 -31.06 50.24 19.70
CA GLY A 179 -31.98 50.59 18.61
C GLY A 179 -32.66 49.36 18.02
N LEU A 180 -33.98 49.43 17.89
CA LEU A 180 -34.96 48.37 17.59
C LEU A 180 -34.94 47.83 16.14
N ALA A 181 -35.51 46.62 15.96
CA ALA A 181 -35.73 45.85 14.72
C ALA A 181 -36.71 46.52 13.72
N PRO A 182 -36.91 46.00 12.48
CA PRO A 182 -37.77 44.81 12.30
C PRO A 182 -37.37 43.82 11.18
N SER A 183 -37.98 42.64 11.31
CA SER A 183 -38.08 41.50 10.40
C SER A 183 -38.77 41.80 9.07
N MET A 184 -38.26 41.23 7.97
CA MET A 184 -38.98 41.12 6.69
C MET A 184 -39.20 39.64 6.32
N GLN A 185 -40.48 39.30 6.18
CA GLN A 185 -41.01 38.08 5.57
C GLN A 185 -40.94 38.22 4.04
N SER A 186 -40.62 37.13 3.33
CA SER A 186 -40.80 37.03 1.88
C SER A 186 -41.43 35.67 1.56
N THR A 187 -42.58 35.73 0.89
CA THR A 187 -43.48 34.64 0.54
C THR A 187 -43.24 34.08 -0.87
N ALA A 188 -43.15 32.74 -0.97
CA ALA A 188 -43.67 31.83 -2.03
C ALA A 188 -43.12 31.93 -3.48
N PRO A 189 -43.33 30.93 -4.39
CA PRO A 189 -44.09 29.68 -4.27
C PRO A 189 -43.38 28.39 -4.75
N SER A 190 -44.10 27.28 -4.58
CA SER A 190 -43.76 25.89 -4.84
C SER A 190 -44.13 25.38 -6.26
N ALA A 191 -43.51 24.23 -6.61
CA ALA A 191 -43.95 23.13 -7.51
C ALA A 191 -43.34 23.05 -8.94
N PRO A 192 -43.31 21.86 -9.59
CA PRO A 192 -43.24 20.47 -9.10
C PRO A 192 -42.08 19.67 -9.74
N GLY A 193 -41.86 18.43 -9.27
CA GLY A 193 -40.68 17.62 -9.53
C GLY A 193 -40.59 16.85 -10.86
N ARG A 194 -39.49 16.10 -11.01
CA ARG A 194 -39.38 14.89 -11.83
C ARG A 194 -38.16 14.05 -11.41
N ALA A 195 -38.36 12.73 -11.53
CA ALA A 195 -37.48 11.63 -11.15
C ALA A 195 -36.37 11.37 -12.22
N PRO A 196 -35.48 10.36 -12.03
CA PRO A 196 -34.10 10.34 -12.53
C PRO A 196 -33.98 9.80 -13.97
N TRP A 197 -32.90 10.19 -14.65
CA TRP A 197 -32.54 9.64 -15.96
C TRP A 197 -31.30 8.72 -15.85
N ALA A 198 -31.39 7.58 -16.52
CA ALA A 198 -30.34 6.66 -16.90
C ALA A 198 -30.34 6.56 -18.45
N PRO A 199 -29.28 6.02 -19.08
CA PRO A 199 -28.78 6.49 -20.37
C PRO A 199 -29.27 5.68 -21.57
N ASP A 200 -29.18 6.29 -22.76
CA ASP A 200 -28.64 5.74 -24.02
C ASP A 200 -29.25 6.50 -25.21
N MET A 201 -28.41 6.89 -26.18
CA MET A 201 -28.64 6.67 -27.62
C MET A 201 -27.51 7.27 -28.44
N ALA A 202 -27.00 6.43 -29.33
CA ALA A 202 -26.07 6.72 -30.41
C ALA A 202 -26.64 7.77 -31.39
N LEU A 203 -25.74 8.57 -31.97
CA LEU A 203 -26.01 9.28 -33.21
C LEU A 203 -24.82 9.15 -34.17
N SER A 204 -25.15 8.65 -35.35
CA SER A 204 -24.33 8.40 -36.51
C SER A 204 -23.82 9.69 -37.17
N ALA A 205 -22.66 9.58 -37.82
CA ALA A 205 -22.05 10.59 -38.67
C ALA A 205 -22.82 10.81 -39.99
N PRO A 206 -22.45 11.87 -40.73
CA PRO A 206 -22.26 11.77 -42.17
C PRO A 206 -20.84 12.17 -42.58
N GLY A 207 -20.28 11.42 -43.53
CA GLY A 207 -18.95 11.64 -44.08
C GLY A 207 -18.88 12.77 -45.10
N SER A 208 -17.65 13.18 -45.39
CA SER A 208 -17.26 13.80 -46.66
C SER A 208 -15.76 13.53 -46.89
N ALA A 209 -15.47 12.91 -48.03
CA ALA A 209 -14.14 12.51 -48.47
C ALA A 209 -13.46 13.66 -49.20
N LEU A 210 -12.17 13.88 -48.92
CA LEU A 210 -11.23 14.55 -49.81
C LEU A 210 -9.90 13.80 -49.75
N SER A 211 -9.48 13.27 -50.90
CA SER A 211 -8.24 12.52 -51.11
C SER A 211 -7.05 13.47 -51.29
N ALA A 212 -5.91 13.13 -50.69
CA ALA A 212 -4.59 13.67 -51.01
C ALA A 212 -3.59 12.51 -51.24
N PRO A 213 -2.57 12.66 -52.12
CA PRO A 213 -1.81 11.53 -52.63
C PRO A 213 -0.55 11.21 -51.81
N GLY A 214 -0.28 9.91 -51.67
CA GLY A 214 1.05 9.30 -51.75
C GLY A 214 2.09 9.70 -50.71
N SER A 215 2.08 9.01 -49.57
CA SER A 215 3.26 8.84 -48.72
C SER A 215 3.49 7.35 -48.50
N ALA A 216 4.69 6.89 -48.83
CA ALA A 216 5.13 5.50 -48.76
C ALA A 216 4.78 4.86 -47.41
N GLU A 217 4.23 3.64 -47.46
CA GLU A 217 3.98 2.82 -46.27
C GLU A 217 5.32 2.53 -45.56
N PRO A 218 5.45 2.84 -44.25
CA PRO A 218 6.54 2.28 -43.48
C PRO A 218 6.22 0.80 -43.21
N ALA A 219 7.24 -0.05 -43.39
CA ALA A 219 7.15 -1.48 -43.15
C ALA A 219 6.54 -1.79 -41.77
N ASP A 220 5.52 -2.65 -41.79
CA ASP A 220 4.83 -3.24 -40.64
C ASP A 220 5.84 -3.90 -39.68
N ARG A 221 6.33 -3.14 -38.69
CA ARG A 221 6.80 -3.72 -37.43
C ARG A 221 5.60 -3.72 -36.50
N PRO A 222 5.26 -4.83 -35.83
CA PRO A 222 4.24 -4.78 -34.79
C PRO A 222 4.76 -3.85 -33.67
N ASP A 223 4.27 -2.62 -33.67
CA ASP A 223 4.60 -1.53 -32.73
C ASP A 223 3.99 -1.77 -31.32
N SER A 224 3.55 -3.00 -31.06
CA SER A 224 2.78 -3.38 -29.88
C SER A 224 3.52 -4.44 -29.08
N SER A 225 3.94 -4.10 -27.85
CA SER A 225 4.42 -5.09 -26.88
C SER A 225 3.34 -6.15 -26.67
N PRO A 226 3.64 -7.45 -26.79
CA PRO A 226 2.66 -8.49 -26.55
C PRO A 226 2.13 -8.44 -25.11
N ALA A 227 0.92 -8.96 -24.91
CA ALA A 227 0.33 -9.06 -23.58
C ALA A 227 1.24 -9.84 -22.61
N PRO A 228 1.32 -9.47 -21.31
CA PRO A 228 2.13 -10.18 -20.33
C PRO A 228 1.79 -11.67 -20.24
N ALA A 229 2.82 -12.52 -20.27
CA ALA A 229 2.70 -13.98 -20.27
C ALA A 229 2.93 -14.57 -18.86
N PRO A 230 2.23 -15.64 -18.46
CA PRO A 230 2.38 -16.23 -17.13
C PRO A 230 3.75 -16.90 -16.95
N VAL A 231 4.38 -16.68 -15.80
CA VAL A 231 5.67 -17.25 -15.38
C VAL A 231 5.55 -17.73 -13.93
N ALA A 232 6.17 -18.86 -13.62
CA ALA A 232 6.26 -19.35 -12.24
C ALA A 232 7.04 -18.33 -11.40
N SER A 233 6.43 -17.85 -10.33
CA SER A 233 6.99 -16.79 -9.48
C SER A 233 6.64 -17.08 -8.02
N PRO A 234 7.09 -18.23 -7.48
CA PRO A 234 6.81 -18.62 -6.11
C PRO A 234 7.40 -17.61 -5.13
N ASP A 235 6.71 -17.42 -4.02
CA ASP A 235 7.27 -16.67 -2.91
C ASP A 235 8.51 -17.37 -2.33
N HIS A 236 9.42 -16.57 -1.81
CA HIS A 236 10.68 -17.00 -1.20
C HIS A 236 10.60 -17.14 0.33
N VAL A 237 9.48 -16.71 0.92
CA VAL A 237 9.20 -16.90 2.34
C VAL A 237 7.86 -17.59 2.55
N PRO A 238 7.69 -18.39 3.63
CA PRO A 238 6.40 -18.99 3.94
C PRO A 238 5.32 -17.93 4.19
N LEU A 239 4.20 -18.06 3.47
CA LEU A 239 3.05 -17.18 3.63
C LEU A 239 2.56 -17.19 5.09
N ALA A 240 2.30 -16.02 5.66
CA ALA A 240 1.84 -15.94 7.05
C ALA A 240 0.43 -16.53 7.18
N ARG A 241 0.20 -17.34 8.23
CA ARG A 241 -1.14 -17.84 8.57
C ARG A 241 -2.13 -16.67 8.58
N GLY A 242 -3.23 -16.79 7.84
CA GLY A 242 -4.23 -15.73 7.67
C GLY A 242 -4.15 -14.98 6.35
N LEU A 243 -3.04 -15.04 5.61
CA LEU A 243 -2.93 -14.48 4.26
C LEU A 243 -3.41 -15.41 3.15
N GLY A 244 -3.54 -16.72 3.41
CA GLY A 244 -4.01 -17.71 2.43
C GLY A 244 -5.28 -17.29 1.65
N PRO A 245 -6.35 -16.80 2.32
CA PRO A 245 -7.55 -16.28 1.65
C PRO A 245 -7.37 -15.04 0.78
N PHE A 246 -6.15 -14.49 0.67
CA PHE A 246 -5.81 -13.31 -0.11
C PHE A 246 -4.74 -13.59 -1.18
N ALA A 247 -4.17 -14.80 -1.20
CA ALA A 247 -3.02 -15.15 -2.02
C ALA A 247 -3.28 -15.00 -3.53
N ASP A 248 -4.52 -15.24 -3.95
CA ASP A 248 -4.95 -15.24 -5.35
C ASP A 248 -5.65 -13.93 -5.77
N GLN A 249 -5.53 -12.88 -4.97
CA GLN A 249 -6.32 -11.65 -5.17
C GLN A 249 -5.58 -10.52 -5.89
N GLY A 250 -4.33 -10.71 -6.32
CA GLY A 250 -3.56 -9.67 -7.00
C GLY A 250 -3.36 -8.44 -6.11
N ARG A 251 -2.85 -8.67 -4.89
CA ARG A 251 -2.65 -7.64 -3.86
C ARG A 251 -1.21 -7.39 -3.51
N TYR A 252 -0.32 -8.30 -3.87
CA TYR A 252 1.08 -8.24 -3.46
C TYR A 252 1.98 -8.86 -4.52
N LEU A 253 3.06 -8.15 -4.84
CA LEU A 253 4.07 -8.56 -5.80
C LEU A 253 5.41 -7.99 -5.33
N GLU A 254 6.46 -8.81 -5.39
CA GLU A 254 7.83 -8.34 -5.20
C GLU A 254 8.63 -8.45 -6.49
N VAL A 255 9.53 -7.48 -6.66
CA VAL A 255 10.52 -7.46 -7.73
C VAL A 255 11.88 -7.11 -7.16
N ASP A 256 12.88 -7.93 -7.45
CA ASP A 256 14.28 -7.56 -7.27
C ASP A 256 14.76 -6.77 -8.48
N LEU A 257 15.22 -5.54 -8.25
CA LEU A 257 15.88 -4.76 -9.29
C LEU A 257 17.23 -5.41 -9.66
N ALA A 258 17.55 -5.45 -10.96
CA ALA A 258 18.79 -6.03 -11.45
C ALA A 258 20.01 -5.14 -11.20
N ASP A 259 19.84 -3.83 -11.38
CA ASP A 259 20.97 -2.88 -11.39
C ASP A 259 21.34 -2.34 -10.01
N VAL A 260 20.42 -2.48 -9.04
CA VAL A 260 20.61 -2.02 -7.66
C VAL A 260 20.08 -3.07 -6.68
N PRO A 261 20.71 -3.23 -5.49
CA PRO A 261 20.31 -4.23 -4.51
C PRO A 261 19.08 -3.77 -3.72
N VAL A 262 17.97 -3.52 -4.41
CA VAL A 262 16.69 -3.12 -3.81
C VAL A 262 15.62 -4.15 -4.22
N THR A 263 14.86 -4.60 -3.23
CA THR A 263 13.62 -5.35 -3.43
C THR A 263 12.45 -4.39 -3.31
N ILE A 264 11.66 -4.29 -4.38
CA ILE A 264 10.42 -3.52 -4.45
C ILE A 264 9.27 -4.44 -4.06
N ALA A 265 8.50 -4.06 -3.05
CA ALA A 265 7.28 -4.74 -2.64
C ALA A 265 6.07 -3.84 -2.93
N CYS A 266 5.27 -4.20 -3.92
CA CYS A 266 4.05 -3.48 -4.29
C CYS A 266 2.84 -4.09 -3.57
N LEU A 267 2.13 -3.27 -2.79
CA LEU A 267 0.98 -3.69 -1.99
C LEU A 267 -0.29 -2.91 -2.37
N TYR A 268 -1.40 -3.64 -2.51
CA TYR A 268 -2.75 -3.07 -2.43
C TYR A 268 -3.48 -3.62 -1.20
N LEU A 269 -3.41 -2.87 -0.09
CA LEU A 269 -4.03 -3.27 1.17
C LEU A 269 -5.55 -3.23 1.01
N PRO A 270 -6.30 -4.27 1.45
CA PRO A 270 -7.74 -4.28 1.29
C PRO A 270 -8.43 -3.05 1.88
N LYS A 271 -9.21 -2.34 1.06
CA LYS A 271 -10.23 -1.44 1.58
C LYS A 271 -11.12 -2.17 2.58
N GLY A 272 -11.41 -1.52 3.69
CA GLY A 272 -12.16 -2.10 4.80
C GLY A 272 -13.61 -1.68 4.78
N GLY A 273 -14.07 -1.39 5.98
CA GLY A 273 -15.42 -0.97 6.30
C GLY A 273 -15.47 -0.65 7.77
N LEU A 274 -16.63 -0.23 8.26
CA LEU A 274 -16.79 0.09 9.68
C LEU A 274 -17.00 -1.19 10.50
N PRO A 275 -16.51 -1.24 11.75
CA PRO A 275 -16.91 -2.29 12.69
C PRO A 275 -18.42 -2.24 12.92
N ALA A 276 -19.02 -3.40 13.23
CA ALA A 276 -20.48 -3.57 13.31
C ALA A 276 -21.17 -2.49 14.16
N HIS A 277 -20.58 -2.15 15.31
CA HIS A 277 -21.14 -1.17 16.26
C HIS A 277 -21.12 0.29 15.77
N LEU A 278 -20.38 0.60 14.70
CA LEU A 278 -20.36 1.91 14.03
C LEU A 278 -21.24 1.95 12.78
N GLN A 279 -21.75 0.80 12.31
CA GLN A 279 -22.64 0.76 11.16
C GLN A 279 -24.02 1.32 11.53
N ARG A 280 -24.55 2.23 10.70
CA ARG A 280 -25.84 2.90 10.89
C ARG A 280 -26.64 2.81 9.59
N PRO A 281 -27.65 1.92 9.51
CA PRO A 281 -28.53 1.84 8.34
C PRO A 281 -29.10 3.22 7.97
N GLY A 282 -29.13 3.55 6.68
CA GLY A 282 -29.64 4.84 6.17
C GLY A 282 -28.69 6.04 6.31
N ARG A 283 -27.56 5.92 7.02
CA ARG A 283 -26.49 6.95 7.08
C ARG A 283 -25.19 6.51 6.42
N MET A 284 -25.19 5.32 5.83
CA MET A 284 -24.04 4.74 5.14
C MET A 284 -24.29 4.72 3.63
N ARG A 285 -23.23 4.97 2.86
CA ARG A 285 -23.26 4.82 1.40
C ARG A 285 -23.44 3.36 0.98
N GLU A 286 -22.84 2.45 1.75
CA GLU A 286 -22.85 1.01 1.49
C GLU A 286 -23.72 0.32 2.53
N ALA A 287 -24.38 -0.78 2.14
CA ALA A 287 -25.21 -1.56 3.04
C ALA A 287 -24.38 -2.10 4.21
N PRO A 288 -24.94 -2.12 5.44
CA PRO A 288 -24.32 -2.79 6.58
C PRO A 288 -24.03 -4.25 6.27
N ASP A 289 -22.83 -4.71 6.63
CA ASP A 289 -22.34 -6.09 6.42
C ASP A 289 -22.01 -6.79 7.74
N GLY A 290 -22.46 -6.22 8.87
CA GLY A 290 -22.17 -6.76 10.20
C GLY A 290 -20.70 -6.65 10.60
N GLY A 291 -19.92 -5.78 9.94
CA GLY A 291 -18.49 -5.61 10.19
C GLY A 291 -17.61 -6.63 9.45
N ALA A 292 -18.15 -7.33 8.46
CA ALA A 292 -17.42 -8.36 7.72
C ALA A 292 -16.17 -7.81 7.00
N ARG A 293 -16.30 -6.66 6.31
CA ARG A 293 -15.16 -6.03 5.61
C ARG A 293 -14.12 -5.47 6.58
N TYR A 294 -14.56 -4.88 7.69
CA TYR A 294 -13.69 -4.47 8.79
C TYR A 294 -12.87 -5.66 9.29
N ALA A 295 -13.53 -6.75 9.70
CA ALA A 295 -12.87 -7.93 10.24
C ALA A 295 -11.90 -8.57 9.21
N ARG A 296 -12.25 -8.51 7.92
CA ARG A 296 -11.39 -8.96 6.83
C ARG A 296 -10.12 -8.13 6.70
N LYS A 297 -10.21 -6.79 6.74
CA LYS A 297 -9.04 -5.89 6.71
C LYS A 297 -8.15 -6.11 7.94
N MET A 298 -8.72 -6.19 9.13
CA MET A 298 -7.96 -6.44 10.37
C MET A 298 -7.22 -7.79 10.36
N ARG A 299 -7.84 -8.86 9.84
CA ARG A 299 -7.17 -10.16 9.67
C ARG A 299 -6.02 -10.09 8.68
N PHE A 300 -6.19 -9.38 7.57
CA PHE A 300 -5.14 -9.14 6.59
C PHE A 300 -3.96 -8.42 7.25
N MET A 301 -4.21 -7.29 7.90
CA MET A 301 -3.20 -6.45 8.56
C MET A 301 -2.41 -7.24 9.60
N ALA A 302 -3.10 -7.96 10.50
CA ALA A 302 -2.45 -8.78 11.51
C ALA A 302 -1.56 -9.89 10.91
N ALA A 303 -1.98 -10.50 9.80
CA ALA A 303 -1.17 -11.50 9.12
C ALA A 303 -0.02 -10.89 8.30
N PHE A 304 -0.27 -9.74 7.68
CA PHE A 304 0.70 -9.02 6.86
C PHE A 304 1.87 -8.50 7.69
N SER A 305 1.70 -8.04 8.93
CA SER A 305 2.85 -7.65 9.79
C SER A 305 3.88 -8.76 9.98
N ARG A 306 3.41 -10.00 10.18
CA ARG A 306 4.30 -11.16 10.29
C ARG A 306 4.99 -11.46 8.96
N TYR A 307 4.26 -11.37 7.86
CA TYR A 307 4.79 -11.58 6.53
C TYR A 307 5.83 -10.51 6.16
N LEU A 308 5.50 -9.24 6.33
CA LEU A 308 6.37 -8.09 6.11
C LEU A 308 7.70 -8.23 6.86
N THR A 309 7.66 -8.71 8.10
CA THR A 309 8.88 -9.00 8.87
C THR A 309 9.73 -10.11 8.21
N ARG A 310 9.11 -11.17 7.69
CA ARG A 310 9.81 -12.29 7.04
C ARG A 310 10.44 -11.86 5.73
N THR A 311 9.67 -11.24 4.83
CA THR A 311 10.19 -10.81 3.51
C THR A 311 11.30 -9.77 3.66
N ARG A 312 11.13 -8.76 4.51
CA ARG A 312 12.19 -7.77 4.78
C ARG A 312 13.48 -8.41 5.29
N ARG A 313 13.38 -9.43 6.15
CA ARG A 313 14.55 -10.17 6.66
C ARG A 313 15.18 -11.04 5.57
N ALA A 314 14.39 -11.62 4.68
CA ALA A 314 14.89 -12.40 3.56
C ALA A 314 15.61 -11.49 2.53
N ALA A 315 15.06 -10.33 2.21
CA ALA A 315 15.74 -9.30 1.41
C ALA A 315 17.08 -8.89 2.04
N ALA A 316 17.09 -8.60 3.34
CA ALA A 316 18.32 -8.26 4.05
C ALA A 316 19.35 -9.42 4.04
N ALA A 317 18.91 -10.67 4.20
CA ALA A 317 19.78 -11.85 4.11
C ALA A 317 20.37 -12.04 2.71
N ALA A 318 19.67 -11.58 1.67
CA ALA A 318 20.15 -11.53 0.29
C ALA A 318 21.01 -10.28 0.00
N GLY A 319 21.34 -9.47 1.01
CA GLY A 319 22.12 -8.24 0.85
C GLY A 319 21.36 -7.09 0.17
N ARG A 320 20.03 -7.09 0.27
CA ARG A 320 19.15 -6.12 -0.41
C ARG A 320 18.45 -5.19 0.57
N GLU A 321 18.34 -3.93 0.18
CA GLU A 321 17.40 -2.99 0.79
C GLU A 321 15.96 -3.37 0.42
N PHE A 322 14.99 -2.94 1.23
CA PHE A 322 13.58 -3.28 1.03
C PHE A 322 12.72 -2.03 1.01
N LEU A 323 11.88 -1.91 -0.02
CA LEU A 323 10.93 -0.82 -0.20
C LEU A 323 9.52 -1.39 -0.33
N LEU A 324 8.72 -1.27 0.73
CA LEU A 324 7.28 -1.49 0.65
C LEU A 324 6.62 -0.22 0.15
N MET A 325 5.84 -0.33 -0.93
CA MET A 325 5.12 0.79 -1.49
C MET A 325 3.74 0.39 -2.00
N GLY A 326 2.85 1.38 -2.11
CA GLY A 326 1.50 1.18 -2.59
C GLY A 326 0.43 1.87 -1.76
N ASP A 327 -0.82 1.58 -2.11
CA ASP A 327 -2.01 2.04 -1.40
C ASP A 327 -2.27 1.16 -0.17
N LEU A 328 -1.96 1.73 1.00
CA LEU A 328 -2.18 1.08 2.29
C LEU A 328 -3.60 1.31 2.81
N ASN A 329 -4.43 2.11 2.15
CA ASN A 329 -5.80 2.42 2.57
C ASN A 329 -5.89 2.90 4.05
N ILE A 330 -4.84 3.56 4.54
CA ILE A 330 -4.72 4.08 5.92
C ILE A 330 -4.00 5.43 5.86
N ALA A 331 -4.58 6.46 6.46
CA ALA A 331 -3.87 7.69 6.83
C ALA A 331 -3.30 7.54 8.25
N HIS A 332 -1.99 7.70 8.42
CA HIS A 332 -1.31 7.31 9.67
C HIS A 332 -1.49 8.35 10.81
N THR A 333 -1.15 9.61 10.56
CA THR A 333 -1.22 10.69 11.56
C THR A 333 -2.31 11.71 11.22
N THR A 334 -2.56 12.67 12.10
CA THR A 334 -3.50 13.77 11.82
C THR A 334 -3.07 14.64 10.65
N GLN A 335 -1.76 14.72 10.37
CA GLN A 335 -1.22 15.43 9.20
C GLN A 335 -1.58 14.71 7.90
N ASP A 336 -1.88 13.41 7.96
CA ASP A 336 -2.18 12.59 6.78
C ASP A 336 -3.64 12.69 6.33
N LEU A 337 -4.45 13.53 7.00
CA LEU A 337 -5.86 13.70 6.69
C LEU A 337 -6.36 15.12 6.99
N ALA A 338 -6.64 15.89 5.94
CA ALA A 338 -7.07 17.29 6.02
C ALA A 338 -8.24 17.51 7.01
N ALA A 339 -9.16 16.56 7.06
CA ALA A 339 -10.34 16.63 7.91
C ALA A 339 -10.33 15.60 9.04
N TRP A 340 -9.18 15.35 9.66
CA TRP A 340 -8.99 14.27 10.63
C TRP A 340 -10.02 14.28 11.77
N ARG A 341 -10.38 15.46 12.31
CA ARG A 341 -11.31 15.58 13.46
C ARG A 341 -12.64 14.88 13.25
N ARG A 342 -13.23 15.02 12.05
CA ARG A 342 -14.53 14.42 11.70
C ARG A 342 -14.43 12.99 11.18
N ASN A 343 -13.25 12.54 10.79
CA ASN A 343 -13.03 11.24 10.12
C ASN A 343 -12.45 10.16 11.06
N GLN A 344 -12.27 10.42 12.36
CA GLN A 344 -11.74 9.45 13.34
C GLN A 344 -12.54 8.14 13.45
N LYS A 345 -13.75 8.09 12.88
CA LYS A 345 -14.64 6.92 12.86
C LYS A 345 -14.88 6.38 11.46
N ASN A 346 -14.06 6.79 10.49
CA ASN A 346 -14.15 6.35 9.10
C ASN A 346 -13.05 5.31 8.81
N ASP A 347 -13.38 4.32 7.99
CA ASP A 347 -12.40 3.35 7.44
C ASP A 347 -11.23 4.09 6.79
N GLY A 348 -10.02 3.66 7.11
CA GLY A 348 -8.77 4.30 6.74
C GLY A 348 -8.24 5.33 7.74
N PHE A 349 -8.98 5.64 8.80
CA PHE A 349 -8.50 6.50 9.90
C PHE A 349 -8.98 6.04 11.28
N LEU A 350 -9.38 4.78 11.42
CA LEU A 350 -9.77 4.21 12.70
C LEU A 350 -8.52 4.11 13.63
N PRO A 351 -8.68 4.25 14.96
CA PRO A 351 -7.56 4.17 15.91
C PRO A 351 -6.71 2.92 15.74
N GLU A 352 -7.33 1.75 15.59
CA GLU A 352 -6.68 0.45 15.41
C GLU A 352 -5.91 0.35 14.09
N GLU A 353 -6.33 1.06 13.04
CA GLU A 353 -5.63 1.07 11.77
C GLU A 353 -4.36 1.90 11.82
N ARG A 354 -4.46 3.05 12.47
CA ARG A 354 -3.32 3.94 12.73
C ARG A 354 -2.31 3.30 13.68
N GLU A 355 -2.80 2.62 14.72
CA GLU A 355 -1.95 1.88 15.65
C GLU A 355 -1.18 0.78 14.91
N TRP A 356 -1.88 -0.01 14.09
CA TRP A 356 -1.23 -1.01 13.26
C TRP A 356 -0.17 -0.40 12.34
N PHE A 357 -0.46 0.73 11.68
CA PHE A 357 0.48 1.39 10.80
C PHE A 357 1.75 1.80 11.55
N GLY A 358 1.60 2.44 12.71
CA GLY A 358 2.70 2.85 13.58
C GLY A 358 3.58 1.67 14.02
N GLN A 359 3.01 0.50 14.26
CA GLN A 359 3.76 -0.72 14.60
C GLN A 359 4.66 -1.23 13.46
N GLN A 360 4.41 -0.85 12.21
CA GLN A 360 5.26 -1.26 11.09
C GLN A 360 6.50 -0.37 10.97
N LEU A 361 6.47 0.82 11.56
CA LEU A 361 7.54 1.81 11.47
C LEU A 361 8.52 1.73 12.63
N SER A 362 9.80 1.90 12.33
CA SER A 362 10.85 2.11 13.31
C SER A 362 12.08 2.67 12.61
N PRO A 363 12.88 3.53 13.26
CA PRO A 363 14.20 3.94 12.74
C PRO A 363 15.15 2.77 12.42
N ARG A 364 14.82 1.54 12.88
CA ARG A 364 15.61 0.33 12.66
C ARG A 364 14.99 -0.67 11.67
N THR A 365 13.75 -0.45 11.20
CA THR A 365 13.06 -1.44 10.33
C THR A 365 12.53 -0.82 9.05
N LEU A 366 11.54 0.06 9.15
CA LEU A 366 10.92 0.75 8.03
C LEU A 366 10.66 2.19 8.42
N VAL A 367 10.99 3.09 7.50
CA VAL A 367 10.85 4.53 7.64
C VAL A 367 9.88 5.02 6.57
N ASP A 368 8.92 5.84 6.98
CA ASP A 368 8.05 6.58 6.05
C ASP A 368 8.88 7.69 5.39
N VAL A 369 9.23 7.48 4.12
CA VAL A 369 10.16 8.33 3.38
C VAL A 369 9.57 9.71 3.14
N VAL A 370 8.29 9.78 2.74
CA VAL A 370 7.62 11.05 2.48
C VAL A 370 7.54 11.87 3.75
N ARG A 371 7.14 11.25 4.88
CA ARG A 371 7.08 11.97 6.17
C ARG A 371 8.46 12.40 6.68
N SER A 372 9.51 11.65 6.36
CA SER A 372 10.89 12.02 6.73
C SER A 372 11.39 13.24 5.96
N LEU A 373 10.96 13.42 4.71
CA LEU A 373 11.27 14.60 3.89
C LEU A 373 10.33 15.79 4.17
N HIS A 374 9.12 15.53 4.66
CA HIS A 374 8.10 16.53 4.98
C HIS A 374 7.57 16.37 6.43
N PRO A 375 8.41 16.53 7.47
CA PRO A 375 8.02 16.18 8.85
C PRO A 375 6.88 17.04 9.43
N ASP A 376 6.85 18.32 9.07
CA ASP A 376 5.94 19.31 9.67
C ASP A 376 4.76 19.72 8.77
N GLU A 377 4.66 19.13 7.58
CA GLU A 377 3.64 19.49 6.60
C GLU A 377 2.35 18.68 6.77
N ASP A 378 1.19 19.34 6.67
CA ASP A 378 -0.06 18.61 6.45
C ASP A 378 -0.04 18.02 5.02
N GLY A 379 -0.31 16.73 4.89
CA GLY A 379 -0.06 15.99 3.66
C GLY A 379 1.44 15.66 3.48
N PRO A 380 1.96 15.65 2.24
CA PRO A 380 1.21 15.78 0.99
C PRO A 380 0.19 14.65 0.84
N TYR A 381 -1.05 14.98 0.51
CA TYR A 381 -2.11 13.98 0.32
C TYR A 381 -1.94 13.24 -1.00
N SER A 382 -2.43 12.02 -1.08
CA SER A 382 -2.36 11.19 -2.29
C SER A 382 -3.71 10.72 -2.80
N TRP A 383 -4.81 10.97 -2.07
CA TRP A 383 -6.17 10.60 -2.44
C TRP A 383 -7.18 11.71 -2.13
N TRP A 384 -8.14 11.91 -3.03
CA TRP A 384 -9.27 12.81 -2.83
C TRP A 384 -10.57 12.18 -3.34
N SER A 385 -11.70 12.52 -2.73
CA SER A 385 -13.00 12.12 -3.29
C SER A 385 -13.22 12.75 -4.67
N TRP A 386 -13.84 12.01 -5.58
CA TRP A 386 -14.44 12.58 -6.81
C TRP A 386 -15.66 13.46 -6.51
N LEU A 387 -16.28 13.28 -5.33
CA LEU A 387 -17.47 14.02 -4.93
C LEU A 387 -17.11 15.38 -4.32
N GLY A 388 -17.85 16.41 -4.72
CA GLY A 388 -17.74 17.75 -4.18
C GLY A 388 -16.44 18.45 -4.58
N GLN A 389 -15.98 19.36 -3.74
CA GLN A 389 -14.80 20.21 -3.98
C GLN A 389 -13.55 19.67 -3.28
N SER A 390 -13.49 18.37 -2.96
CA SER A 390 -12.38 17.79 -2.19
C SER A 390 -11.03 18.00 -2.87
N PHE A 391 -10.95 17.77 -4.18
CA PHE A 391 -9.73 17.96 -4.95
C PHE A 391 -9.32 19.44 -4.98
N ALA A 392 -10.20 20.33 -5.44
CA ALA A 392 -9.91 21.77 -5.55
C ALA A 392 -9.51 22.43 -4.21
N LYS A 393 -10.08 21.97 -3.09
CA LYS A 393 -9.78 22.49 -1.74
C LYS A 393 -8.65 21.76 -1.02
N ASP A 394 -7.99 20.83 -1.70
CA ASP A 394 -6.98 19.95 -1.13
C ASP A 394 -7.43 19.19 0.14
N ALA A 395 -8.71 18.87 0.23
CA ALA A 395 -9.27 18.11 1.35
C ALA A 395 -9.04 16.61 1.14
N GLY A 396 -7.78 16.20 1.20
CA GLY A 396 -7.30 14.86 0.85
C GLY A 396 -6.93 13.97 2.03
N TRP A 397 -6.48 12.76 1.67
CA TRP A 397 -5.94 11.72 2.53
C TRP A 397 -4.59 11.27 1.95
N ARG A 398 -3.59 11.02 2.79
CA ARG A 398 -2.35 10.35 2.37
C ARG A 398 -2.50 8.85 2.60
N LEU A 399 -2.68 8.10 1.52
CA LEU A 399 -2.95 6.66 1.54
C LEU A 399 -1.86 5.83 0.86
N ASP A 400 -1.01 6.48 0.05
CA ASP A 400 0.01 5.87 -0.78
C ASP A 400 1.39 6.19 -0.20
N TYR A 401 2.25 5.17 -0.03
CA TYR A 401 3.46 5.28 0.78
C TYR A 401 4.70 4.71 0.10
N HIS A 402 5.86 5.22 0.51
CA HIS A 402 7.16 4.59 0.39
C HIS A 402 7.67 4.29 1.81
N LEU A 403 7.65 3.02 2.20
CA LEU A 403 8.17 2.54 3.49
C LEU A 403 9.49 1.80 3.22
N ALA A 404 10.60 2.47 3.47
CA ALA A 404 11.93 1.98 3.11
C ALA A 404 12.72 1.49 4.32
N THR A 405 13.61 0.54 4.12
CA THR A 405 14.67 0.23 5.10
C THR A 405 15.51 1.48 5.42
N PRO A 406 16.10 1.59 6.63
CA PRO A 406 16.68 2.85 7.08
C PRO A 406 17.80 3.39 6.20
N HIS A 407 18.62 2.53 5.58
CA HIS A 407 19.69 2.98 4.70
C HIS A 407 19.13 3.54 3.39
N LEU A 408 18.22 2.81 2.73
CA LEU A 408 17.50 3.32 1.56
C LEU A 408 16.74 4.62 1.87
N ALA A 409 16.06 4.71 3.02
CA ALA A 409 15.33 5.91 3.41
C ALA A 409 16.23 7.15 3.51
N ARG A 410 17.46 7.01 4.03
CA ARG A 410 18.43 8.12 4.12
C ARG A 410 18.95 8.60 2.77
N SER A 411 18.89 7.75 1.74
CA SER A 411 19.25 8.14 0.37
C SER A 411 18.15 8.95 -0.33
N ALA A 412 16.94 9.01 0.21
CA ALA A 412 15.87 9.79 -0.39
C ALA A 412 16.18 11.29 -0.30
N VAL A 413 16.14 11.99 -1.44
CA VAL A 413 16.47 13.42 -1.54
C VAL A 413 15.28 14.29 -1.93
N ARG A 414 14.22 13.70 -2.48
CA ARG A 414 12.99 14.39 -2.89
C ARG A 414 11.81 13.44 -2.87
N ALA A 415 10.67 13.91 -2.38
CA ALA A 415 9.39 13.22 -2.45
C ALA A 415 8.32 14.20 -2.93
N GLU A 416 7.45 13.75 -3.83
CA GLU A 416 6.38 14.58 -4.40
C GLU A 416 5.13 13.74 -4.63
N VAL A 417 3.97 14.39 -4.52
CA VAL A 417 2.73 13.84 -5.05
C VAL A 417 2.38 14.57 -6.33
N ASP A 418 2.32 13.85 -7.43
CA ASP A 418 1.94 14.37 -8.74
C ASP A 418 0.42 14.56 -8.81
N ARG A 419 -0.10 15.49 -8.00
CA ARG A 419 -1.54 15.72 -7.82
C ARG A 419 -2.24 16.05 -9.15
N GLU A 420 -1.64 16.95 -9.92
CA GLU A 420 -2.12 17.42 -11.22
C GLU A 420 -0.95 17.47 -12.21
N PHE A 421 -0.45 16.30 -12.65
CA PHE A 421 0.58 16.27 -13.69
C PHE A 421 0.01 16.87 -14.98
N ARG A 422 0.54 18.04 -15.38
CA ARG A 422 0.07 18.82 -16.54
C ARG A 422 -1.44 19.12 -16.50
N GLY A 423 -2.00 19.33 -15.30
CA GLY A 423 -3.42 19.66 -15.12
C GLY A 423 -4.37 18.46 -15.23
N VAL A 424 -3.85 17.22 -15.25
CA VAL A 424 -4.68 16.01 -15.37
C VAL A 424 -4.67 15.20 -14.08
N ARG A 425 -5.85 14.71 -13.72
CA ARG A 425 -6.08 13.81 -12.59
C ARG A 425 -6.28 12.38 -13.09
N LEU A 426 -5.27 11.53 -12.90
CA LEU A 426 -5.24 10.15 -13.42
C LEU A 426 -6.29 9.26 -12.76
N SER A 427 -6.38 9.30 -11.42
CA SER A 427 -7.35 8.56 -10.63
C SER A 427 -7.83 9.40 -9.45
N ASP A 428 -8.65 8.84 -8.56
CA ASP A 428 -8.90 9.51 -7.28
C ASP A 428 -7.63 9.59 -6.41
N HIS A 429 -6.66 8.72 -6.66
CA HIS A 429 -5.29 8.81 -6.18
C HIS A 429 -4.39 9.60 -7.13
N SER A 430 -3.25 10.03 -6.61
CA SER A 430 -2.17 10.66 -7.36
C SER A 430 -0.86 9.92 -7.12
N PRO A 431 -0.01 9.78 -8.15
CA PRO A 431 1.28 9.12 -8.00
C PRO A 431 2.15 9.79 -6.94
N VAL A 432 2.77 8.98 -6.09
CA VAL A 432 3.81 9.41 -5.14
C VAL A 432 5.15 9.07 -5.77
N VAL A 433 6.02 10.06 -5.96
CA VAL A 433 7.30 9.92 -6.65
C VAL A 433 8.42 10.30 -5.70
N VAL A 434 9.42 9.44 -5.59
CA VAL A 434 10.58 9.64 -4.71
C VAL A 434 11.87 9.43 -5.48
N ASP A 435 12.81 10.36 -5.31
CA ASP A 435 14.16 10.28 -5.86
C ASP A 435 15.13 9.82 -4.76
N TYR A 436 15.86 8.74 -5.03
CA TYR A 436 16.88 8.16 -4.14
C TYR A 436 18.29 8.34 -4.73
N ASP A 437 19.18 8.99 -3.99
CA ASP A 437 20.59 9.11 -4.37
C ASP A 437 21.41 7.96 -3.78
N LEU A 438 21.49 6.86 -4.54
CA LEU A 438 22.21 5.64 -4.15
C LEU A 438 23.73 5.71 -4.38
N ARG A 439 24.30 6.91 -4.50
CA ARG A 439 25.74 7.12 -4.76
C ARG A 439 26.60 6.99 -3.52
#